data_AF-A0A0N0MVZ9-F1
#
_entry.id   AF-A0A0N0MVZ9-F1
#
_cell.length_a   1.000
_cell.length_b   1.000
_cell.length_c   1.000
_cell.angle_alpha   90.00
_cell.angle_beta   90.00
_cell.angle_gamma   90.00
#
_symmetry.space_group_name_H-M   'P 1'
#
loop_
_entity.id
_entity.type
_entity.pdbx_description
1 polymer ?
#
loop_
_entity_poly.entity_id
_entity_poly.type
_entity_poly.pdbx_seq_one_letter_code
_entity_poly.pdbx_strand_id
1 'polypeptide(L)'
;MRTLQGLAAEQQLAISKLQSKYGESVILQDLLEIDHMNSQFGRRAQSIAVLCEGWLGRQRDVASVYDVVRSAQGRIRHFQRVEILSQVDFAVTNRAVEPVALALAELLDNATSYSAPETSVEINVRAVPKGICIVVDDAGVGMNEEEKARAAKLLSSERASGVSGLGNPPQFGFAVIGVLCERYGFTVSVDSTSPYGGVRAVVLLPDELLTSMPQPKERAQTVSTVPSLNPSGPEPAAAVSTTADGLPKRRRRRAMAIVPPTETTGAPMTTGTPIRSEEETASIMGAFQRGTQSGRAALPEPAGRTSNAHDASSEGHEVS
;
A
#
# COMPACT_ATOMS: atom_id res chain seq x y z
N MET A 1 5.07 -19.37 -10.04
CA MET A 1 3.79 -18.63 -9.91
C MET A 1 4.06 -17.31 -9.22
N ARG A 2 3.50 -16.19 -9.71
CA ARG A 2 3.52 -14.92 -8.96
C ARG A 2 2.49 -15.02 -7.82
N THR A 3 2.86 -14.64 -6.61
CA THR A 3 1.90 -14.55 -5.49
C THR A 3 0.91 -13.41 -5.76
N LEU A 4 -0.30 -13.47 -5.17
CA LEU A 4 -1.30 -12.39 -5.28
C LEU A 4 -0.70 -11.02 -4.90
N GLN A 5 0.14 -10.99 -3.87
CA GLN A 5 0.87 -9.79 -3.45
C GLN A 5 1.82 -9.25 -4.53
N GLY A 6 2.50 -10.14 -5.25
CA GLY A 6 3.39 -9.76 -6.35
C GLY A 6 2.64 -9.10 -7.51
N LEU A 7 1.46 -9.62 -7.86
CA LEU A 7 0.59 -9.04 -8.88
C LEU A 7 0.05 -7.66 -8.45
N ALA A 8 -0.38 -7.52 -7.19
CA ALA A 8 -0.84 -6.23 -6.66
C ALA A 8 0.27 -5.16 -6.70
N ALA A 9 1.51 -5.54 -6.37
CA ALA A 9 2.66 -4.64 -6.44
C ALA A 9 3.00 -4.21 -7.88
N GLU A 10 2.84 -5.11 -8.85
CA GLU A 10 3.03 -4.81 -10.28
C GLU A 10 1.96 -3.84 -10.80
N GLN A 11 0.69 -4.05 -10.41
CA GLN A 11 -0.40 -3.12 -10.72
C GLN A 11 -0.16 -1.73 -10.12
N GLN A 12 0.29 -1.66 -8.86
CA GLN A 12 0.62 -0.39 -8.20
C GLN A 12 1.69 0.37 -8.98
N LEU A 13 2.74 -0.32 -9.41
CA LEU A 13 3.80 0.28 -10.22
C LEU A 13 3.29 0.80 -11.57
N ALA A 14 2.36 0.09 -12.21
CA ALA A 14 1.76 0.54 -13.46
C ALA A 14 0.90 1.80 -13.28
N ILE A 15 0.10 1.85 -12.21
CA ILE A 15 -0.74 3.01 -11.88
C ILE A 15 0.12 4.23 -11.56
N SER A 16 1.17 4.08 -10.74
CA SER A 16 2.09 5.17 -10.42
C SER A 16 2.79 5.74 -11.66
N LYS A 17 3.12 4.89 -12.65
CA LYS A 17 3.67 5.36 -13.95
C LYS A 17 2.65 6.17 -14.74
N LEU A 18 1.37 5.76 -14.75
CA LEU A 18 0.31 6.51 -15.43
C LEU A 18 0.06 7.86 -14.75
N GLN A 19 -0.02 7.89 -13.42
CA GLN A 19 -0.16 9.14 -12.66
C GLN A 19 0.99 10.12 -12.96
N SER A 20 2.23 9.63 -12.95
CA SER A 20 3.39 10.47 -13.29
C SER A 20 3.35 10.98 -14.74
N LYS A 21 2.79 10.21 -15.67
CA LYS A 21 2.70 10.57 -17.09
C LYS A 21 1.55 11.55 -17.38
N TYR A 22 0.46 11.48 -16.61
CA TYR A 22 -0.79 12.19 -16.87
C TYR A 22 -1.22 13.12 -15.72
N GLY A 23 -0.29 13.56 -14.88
CA GLY A 23 -0.57 14.34 -13.66
C GLY A 23 -1.25 15.70 -13.86
N GLU A 24 -1.22 16.27 -15.07
CA GLU A 24 -1.94 17.50 -15.41
C GLU A 24 -3.23 17.24 -16.21
N SER A 25 -3.57 15.98 -16.47
CA SER A 25 -4.71 15.58 -17.27
C SER A 25 -5.98 15.43 -16.42
N VAL A 26 -7.13 15.64 -17.05
CA VAL A 26 -8.46 15.39 -16.45
C VAL A 26 -8.63 13.95 -15.96
N ILE A 27 -7.87 12.99 -16.51
CA ILE A 27 -7.92 11.57 -16.09
C ILE A 27 -7.20 11.30 -14.76
N LEU A 28 -6.50 12.27 -14.18
CA LEU A 28 -5.79 12.07 -12.91
C LEU A 28 -6.75 11.62 -11.80
N GLN A 29 -7.97 12.19 -11.76
CA GLN A 29 -8.98 11.81 -10.78
C GLN A 29 -9.34 10.32 -10.88
N ASP A 30 -9.64 9.83 -12.09
CA ASP A 30 -9.92 8.42 -12.34
C ASP A 30 -8.71 7.54 -11.97
N LEU A 31 -7.49 8.00 -12.26
CA LEU A 31 -6.26 7.29 -11.89
C LEU A 31 -6.04 7.23 -10.38
N LEU A 32 -6.43 8.27 -9.63
CA LEU A 32 -6.38 8.27 -8.16
C LEU A 32 -7.41 7.30 -7.58
N GLU A 33 -8.61 7.21 -8.16
CA GLU A 33 -9.62 6.23 -7.75
C GLU A 33 -9.14 4.79 -7.99
N ILE A 34 -8.55 4.53 -9.16
CA ILE A 34 -7.96 3.22 -9.49
C ILE A 34 -6.81 2.87 -8.55
N ASP A 35 -5.93 3.83 -8.23
CA ASP A 35 -4.84 3.65 -7.27
C ASP A 35 -5.36 3.25 -5.88
N HIS A 36 -6.44 3.89 -5.46
CA HIS A 36 -7.07 3.59 -4.19
C HIS A 36 -7.69 2.19 -4.16
N MET A 37 -8.37 1.78 -5.24
CA MET A 37 -8.89 0.42 -5.38
C MET A 37 -7.75 -0.62 -5.39
N ASN A 38 -6.65 -0.33 -6.08
CA ASN A 38 -5.50 -1.22 -6.14
C ASN A 38 -4.79 -1.35 -4.77
N SER A 39 -4.71 -0.27 -4.01
CA SER A 39 -4.20 -0.28 -2.64
C SER A 39 -5.05 -1.18 -1.73
N GLN A 40 -6.38 -1.14 -1.87
CA GLN A 40 -7.29 -2.03 -1.13
C GLN A 40 -7.11 -3.50 -1.54
N PHE A 41 -6.94 -3.78 -2.84
CA PHE A 41 -6.63 -5.13 -3.33
C PHE A 41 -5.30 -5.65 -2.77
N GLY A 42 -4.25 -4.82 -2.82
CA GLY A 42 -2.95 -5.14 -2.25
C GLY A 42 -3.01 -5.46 -0.76
N ARG A 43 -3.80 -4.69 0.01
CA ARG A 43 -4.06 -4.95 1.43
C ARG A 43 -4.71 -6.32 1.64
N ARG A 44 -5.79 -6.64 0.91
CA ARG A 44 -6.46 -7.95 1.02
C ARG A 44 -5.52 -9.11 0.66
N ALA A 45 -4.69 -8.95 -0.37
CA ALA A 45 -3.67 -9.93 -0.72
C ALA A 45 -2.61 -10.11 0.38
N GLN A 46 -2.17 -9.03 1.03
CA GLN A 46 -1.25 -9.09 2.18
C GLN A 46 -1.90 -9.78 3.39
N SER A 47 -3.16 -9.45 3.71
CA SER A 47 -3.91 -10.06 4.81
C SER A 47 -4.04 -11.58 4.63
N ILE A 48 -4.35 -12.04 3.40
CA ILE A 48 -4.36 -13.48 3.08
C ILE A 48 -2.96 -14.08 3.23
N ALA A 49 -1.91 -13.39 2.75
CA ALA A 49 -0.55 -13.87 2.88
C ALA A 49 -0.14 -14.08 4.34
N VAL A 50 -0.52 -13.16 5.25
CA VAL A 50 -0.25 -13.28 6.70
C VAL A 50 -0.88 -14.55 7.27
N LEU A 51 -2.15 -14.82 6.94
CA LEU A 51 -2.87 -16.01 7.39
C LEU A 51 -2.28 -17.31 6.85
N CYS A 52 -1.68 -17.26 5.66
CA CYS A 52 -0.93 -18.38 5.09
C CYS A 52 0.53 -18.46 5.58
N GLU A 53 0.86 -17.83 6.71
CA GLU A 53 2.21 -17.75 7.28
C GLU A 53 3.26 -17.11 6.35
N GLY A 54 2.79 -16.40 5.34
CA GLY A 54 3.60 -15.66 4.38
C GLY A 54 4.25 -14.41 4.97
N TRP A 55 5.20 -13.89 4.21
CA TRP A 55 5.96 -12.69 4.54
C TRP A 55 5.23 -11.41 4.08
N LEU A 56 5.23 -10.36 4.91
CA LEU A 56 4.48 -9.11 4.68
C LEU A 56 5.02 -8.21 3.55
N GLY A 57 6.17 -8.56 2.97
CA GLY A 57 6.85 -7.78 1.93
C GLY A 57 8.04 -7.00 2.48
N ARG A 58 8.43 -5.90 1.83
CA ARG A 58 9.69 -5.21 2.20
C ARG A 58 9.61 -4.57 3.59
N GLN A 59 10.66 -4.75 4.37
CA GLN A 59 10.88 -4.03 5.62
C GLN A 59 10.94 -2.53 5.32
N ARG A 60 10.21 -1.73 6.11
CA ARG A 60 10.15 -0.28 5.97
C ARG A 60 11.24 0.37 6.81
N ASP A 61 11.59 1.61 6.51
CA ASP A 61 12.39 2.42 7.43
C ASP A 61 11.59 2.74 8.69
N VAL A 62 12.29 3.17 9.74
CA VAL A 62 11.67 3.69 10.97
C VAL A 62 10.71 4.83 10.61
N ALA A 63 9.51 4.81 11.18
CA ALA A 63 8.46 5.80 10.90
C ALA A 63 7.82 6.29 12.20
N SER A 64 7.36 7.54 12.24
CA SER A 64 6.63 8.06 13.40
C SER A 64 5.33 7.26 13.63
N VAL A 65 4.85 7.18 14.87
CA VAL A 65 3.55 6.53 15.15
C VAL A 65 2.44 7.21 14.34
N TYR A 66 2.49 8.54 14.19
CA TYR A 66 1.56 9.30 13.36
C TYR A 66 1.59 8.86 11.88
N ASP A 67 2.77 8.70 11.28
CA ASP A 67 2.89 8.25 9.89
C ASP A 67 2.41 6.82 9.69
N VAL A 68 2.60 5.95 10.69
CA VAL A 68 2.07 4.58 10.68
C VAL A 68 0.54 4.60 10.67
N VAL A 69 -0.09 5.39 11.54
CA VAL A 69 -1.55 5.58 11.59
C VAL A 69 -2.07 6.17 10.28
N ARG A 70 -1.41 7.21 9.75
CA ARG A 70 -1.78 7.83 8.47
C ARG A 70 -1.63 6.85 7.30
N SER A 71 -0.58 6.02 7.30
CA SER A 71 -0.40 4.97 6.30
C SER A 71 -1.53 3.95 6.36
N ALA A 72 -1.98 3.58 7.56
CA ALA A 72 -3.13 2.70 7.75
C ALA A 72 -4.43 3.32 7.23
N GLN A 73 -4.69 4.60 7.57
CA GLN A 73 -5.83 5.37 7.10
C GLN A 73 -5.92 5.37 5.57
N GLY A 74 -4.82 5.63 4.86
CA GLY A 74 -4.81 5.67 3.38
C GLY A 74 -5.12 4.33 2.70
N ARG A 75 -5.14 3.21 3.43
CA ARG A 75 -5.38 1.87 2.90
C ARG A 75 -6.84 1.41 2.98
N ILE A 76 -7.74 2.22 3.52
CA ILE A 76 -9.17 1.86 3.70
C ILE A 76 -10.07 2.67 2.79
N ARG A 77 -11.22 2.09 2.40
CA ARG A 77 -12.19 2.74 1.50
C ARG A 77 -12.70 4.07 2.02
N HIS A 78 -13.05 4.12 3.30
CA HIS A 78 -13.67 5.26 3.95
C HIS A 78 -12.68 6.11 4.74
N PHE A 79 -11.47 6.30 4.20
CA PHE A 79 -10.36 7.00 4.88
C PHE A 79 -10.69 8.43 5.31
N GLN A 80 -11.59 9.11 4.58
CA GLN A 80 -12.04 10.47 4.88
C GLN A 80 -12.83 10.58 6.19
N ARG A 81 -13.37 9.46 6.69
CA ARG A 81 -14.11 9.39 7.96
C ARG A 81 -13.21 9.16 9.17
N VAL A 82 -11.89 9.09 8.99
CA VAL A 82 -10.95 8.81 10.07
C VAL A 82 -10.29 10.12 10.52
N GLU A 83 -10.42 10.41 11.82
CA GLU A 83 -9.89 11.62 12.45
C GLU A 83 -8.80 11.27 13.45
N ILE A 84 -7.58 11.79 13.25
CA ILE A 84 -6.45 11.59 14.17
C ILE A 84 -6.39 12.77 15.13
N LEU A 85 -6.80 12.58 16.37
CA LEU A 85 -7.01 13.66 17.34
C LEU A 85 -5.78 13.99 18.20
N SER A 86 -4.81 13.08 18.27
CA SER A 86 -3.62 13.26 19.11
C SER A 86 -2.41 12.51 18.54
N GLN A 87 -1.23 13.02 18.87
CA GLN A 87 0.06 12.47 18.44
C GLN A 87 1.04 12.42 19.60
N VAL A 88 2.05 11.56 19.47
CA VAL A 88 3.14 11.37 20.43
C VAL A 88 4.47 11.39 19.67
N ASP A 89 5.54 11.86 20.32
CA ASP A 89 6.88 11.94 19.73
C ASP A 89 7.65 10.61 19.81
N PHE A 90 7.02 9.54 19.31
CA PHE A 90 7.62 8.21 19.21
C PHE A 90 7.59 7.71 17.77
N ALA A 91 8.57 6.87 17.45
CA ALA A 91 8.62 6.15 16.18
C ALA A 91 8.55 4.65 16.40
N VAL A 92 8.05 3.95 15.40
CA VAL A 92 7.95 2.50 15.34
C VAL A 92 9.20 1.96 14.63
N THR A 93 9.80 0.92 15.22
CA THR A 93 10.94 0.23 14.65
C THR A 93 10.63 -0.35 13.26
N ASN A 94 11.62 -0.38 12.38
CA ASN A 94 11.51 -0.88 11.00
C ASN A 94 10.79 -2.23 10.86
N ARG A 95 11.02 -3.16 11.81
CA ARG A 95 10.40 -4.50 11.83
C ARG A 95 8.89 -4.48 12.11
N ALA A 96 8.38 -3.42 12.74
CA ALA A 96 7.00 -3.33 13.22
C ALA A 96 6.14 -2.33 12.43
N VAL A 97 6.73 -1.45 11.62
CA VAL A 97 6.00 -0.43 10.83
C VAL A 97 4.91 -1.05 9.96
N GLU A 98 5.25 -2.03 9.10
CA GLU A 98 4.27 -2.64 8.19
C GLU A 98 3.24 -3.52 8.93
N PRO A 99 3.63 -4.38 9.91
CA PRO A 99 2.67 -5.12 10.74
C PRO A 99 1.66 -4.24 11.46
N VAL A 100 2.12 -3.17 12.12
CA VAL A 100 1.24 -2.26 12.86
C VAL A 100 0.34 -1.49 11.91
N ALA A 101 0.87 -1.01 10.77
CA ALA A 101 0.05 -0.34 9.76
C ALA A 101 -1.05 -1.27 9.20
N LEU A 102 -0.74 -2.55 8.96
CA LEU A 102 -1.72 -3.52 8.49
C LEU A 102 -2.79 -3.81 9.55
N ALA A 103 -2.39 -4.02 10.81
CA ALA A 103 -3.35 -4.25 11.90
C ALA A 103 -4.29 -3.06 12.09
N LEU A 104 -3.75 -1.84 12.10
CA LEU A 104 -4.55 -0.61 12.16
C LEU A 104 -5.47 -0.48 10.94
N ALA A 105 -5.00 -0.82 9.74
CA ALA A 105 -5.84 -0.74 8.55
C ALA A 105 -7.04 -1.70 8.62
N GLU A 106 -6.85 -2.93 9.14
CA GLU A 106 -7.95 -3.87 9.35
C GLU A 106 -8.92 -3.39 10.45
N LEU A 107 -8.42 -2.76 11.53
CA LEU A 107 -9.28 -2.15 12.56
C LEU A 107 -10.10 -0.98 12.00
N LEU A 108 -9.48 -0.07 11.25
CA LEU A 108 -10.15 1.09 10.69
C LEU A 108 -11.16 0.71 9.59
N ASP A 109 -10.86 -0.31 8.79
CA ASP A 109 -11.80 -0.87 7.81
C ASP A 109 -13.06 -1.42 8.51
N ASN A 110 -12.89 -2.15 9.62
CA ASN A 110 -13.99 -2.64 10.45
C ASN A 110 -14.79 -1.47 11.05
N ALA A 111 -14.12 -0.57 11.77
CA ALA A 111 -14.76 0.57 12.43
C ALA A 111 -15.60 1.40 11.45
N THR A 112 -15.04 1.75 10.29
CA THR A 112 -15.76 2.53 9.27
C THR A 112 -16.88 1.75 8.58
N SER A 113 -16.77 0.42 8.44
CA SER A 113 -17.80 -0.42 7.81
C SER A 113 -19.01 -0.67 8.72
N TYR A 114 -18.82 -0.77 10.03
CA TYR A 114 -19.89 -1.02 11.01
C TYR A 114 -20.49 0.27 11.60
N SER A 115 -19.91 1.42 11.29
CA SER A 115 -20.41 2.73 11.72
C SER A 115 -21.25 3.41 10.64
N ALA A 116 -22.32 4.10 11.05
CA ALA A 116 -23.20 4.81 10.13
C ALA A 116 -22.42 5.81 9.24
N PRO A 117 -22.76 5.99 7.95
CA PRO A 117 -21.95 6.76 7.00
C PRO A 117 -21.63 8.20 7.43
N GLU A 118 -22.51 8.80 8.25
CA GLU A 118 -22.42 10.18 8.73
C GLU A 118 -21.49 10.35 9.94
N THR A 119 -20.96 9.26 10.49
CA THR A 119 -20.13 9.26 11.70
C THR A 119 -18.65 9.13 11.37
N SER A 120 -17.81 9.84 12.15
CA SER A 120 -16.36 9.73 12.11
C SER A 120 -15.86 8.62 13.04
N VAL A 121 -14.70 8.05 12.70
CA VAL A 121 -13.91 7.14 13.53
C VAL A 121 -12.73 7.93 14.07
N GLU A 122 -12.60 7.99 15.39
CA GLU A 122 -11.59 8.80 16.05
C GLU A 122 -10.39 7.96 16.49
N ILE A 123 -9.19 8.49 16.29
CA ILE A 123 -7.94 7.89 16.72
C ILE A 123 -7.27 8.77 17.76
N ASN A 124 -7.01 8.20 18.93
CA ASN A 124 -6.22 8.81 19.99
C ASN A 124 -4.92 8.03 20.20
N VAL A 125 -3.80 8.73 20.32
CA VAL A 125 -2.49 8.12 20.59
C VAL A 125 -1.96 8.67 21.90
N ARG A 126 -1.61 7.78 22.83
CA ARG A 126 -1.19 8.16 24.19
C ARG A 126 -0.01 7.33 24.65
N ALA A 127 0.94 7.98 25.31
CA ALA A 127 1.98 7.29 26.06
C ALA A 127 1.40 6.71 27.35
N VAL A 128 1.79 5.48 27.64
CA VAL A 128 1.40 4.71 28.83
C VAL A 128 2.66 4.09 29.45
N PRO A 129 2.61 3.62 30.71
CA PRO A 129 3.80 3.04 31.36
C PRO A 129 4.42 1.82 30.64
N LYS A 130 3.67 1.17 29.74
CA LYS A 130 4.10 -0.01 28.97
C LYS A 130 4.36 0.30 27.48
N GLY A 131 4.56 1.56 27.11
CA GLY A 131 4.79 1.99 25.73
C GLY A 131 3.74 2.98 25.22
N ILE A 132 3.14 2.70 24.05
CA ILE A 132 2.14 3.58 23.42
C ILE A 132 0.83 2.81 23.22
N CYS A 133 -0.28 3.44 23.58
CA CYS A 133 -1.62 2.99 23.21
C CYS A 133 -2.16 3.82 22.04
N ILE A 134 -2.65 3.13 21.01
CA ILE A 134 -3.46 3.70 19.93
C ILE A 134 -4.89 3.24 20.15
N VAL A 135 -5.79 4.17 20.43
CA VAL A 135 -7.20 3.94 20.70
C VAL A 135 -7.99 4.35 19.46
N VAL A 136 -8.84 3.44 18.96
CA VAL A 136 -9.77 3.68 17.85
C VAL A 136 -11.18 3.58 18.41
N ASP A 137 -11.91 4.69 18.38
CA ASP A 137 -13.30 4.78 18.82
C ASP A 137 -14.23 4.94 17.62
N ASP A 138 -15.24 4.07 17.53
CA ASP A 138 -16.26 4.12 16.49
C ASP A 138 -17.67 4.39 17.06
N ALA A 139 -18.60 4.74 16.18
CA ALA A 139 -20.00 4.99 16.50
C ALA A 139 -20.91 3.94 15.86
N GLY A 140 -20.43 2.69 15.80
CA GLY A 140 -21.12 1.56 15.20
C GLY A 140 -22.10 0.87 16.13
N VAL A 141 -22.58 -0.30 15.70
CA VAL A 141 -23.58 -1.11 16.40
C VAL A 141 -23.08 -1.77 17.71
N GLY A 142 -21.78 -1.63 18.02
CA GLY A 142 -21.16 -2.27 19.17
C GLY A 142 -20.94 -3.78 18.97
N MET A 143 -20.58 -4.46 20.06
CA MET A 143 -20.47 -5.93 20.12
C MET A 143 -21.14 -6.45 21.38
N ASN A 144 -21.92 -7.52 21.25
CA ASN A 144 -22.41 -8.28 22.41
C ASN A 144 -21.29 -9.15 23.03
N GLU A 145 -21.54 -9.75 24.19
CA GLU A 145 -20.51 -10.50 24.92
C GLU A 145 -20.01 -11.75 24.15
N GLU A 146 -20.87 -12.41 23.38
CA GLU A 146 -20.46 -13.54 22.53
C GLU A 146 -19.54 -13.08 21.38
N GLU A 147 -19.86 -11.92 20.78
CA GLU A 147 -19.04 -11.29 19.74
C GLU A 147 -17.69 -10.84 20.28
N LYS A 148 -17.66 -10.20 21.45
CA LYS A 148 -16.41 -9.85 22.14
C LYS A 148 -15.56 -11.07 22.46
N ALA A 149 -16.16 -12.15 22.98
CA ALA A 149 -15.43 -13.39 23.27
C ALA A 149 -14.85 -14.02 21.99
N ARG A 150 -15.62 -14.03 20.90
CA ARG A 150 -15.15 -14.51 19.59
C ARG A 150 -14.02 -13.64 19.04
N ALA A 151 -14.14 -12.32 19.13
CA ALA A 151 -13.11 -11.38 18.71
C ALA A 151 -11.83 -11.56 19.53
N ALA A 152 -11.95 -11.67 20.86
CA ALA A 152 -10.82 -11.92 21.75
C ALA A 152 -10.07 -13.20 21.38
N LYS A 153 -10.79 -14.29 21.06
CA LYS A 153 -10.17 -15.54 20.60
C LYS A 153 -9.42 -15.40 19.28
N LEU A 154 -9.98 -14.63 18.33
CA LEU A 154 -9.31 -14.36 17.06
C LEU A 154 -8.06 -13.49 17.24
N LEU A 155 -8.10 -12.54 18.19
CA LEU A 155 -6.99 -11.64 18.51
C LEU A 155 -5.89 -12.30 19.35
N SER A 156 -6.20 -13.35 20.14
CA SER A 156 -5.24 -14.07 20.99
C SER A 156 -4.45 -15.17 20.25
N SER A 157 -4.66 -15.34 18.95
CA SER A 157 -4.06 -16.41 18.13
C SER A 157 -4.31 -17.83 18.69
N GLU A 158 -5.35 -18.01 19.52
CA GLU A 158 -5.82 -19.33 19.95
C GLU A 158 -6.59 -19.99 18.79
N ARG A 159 -5.79 -20.32 17.76
CA ARG A 159 -6.05 -20.88 16.44
C ARG A 159 -7.52 -20.94 16.04
N ALA A 160 -7.93 -19.98 15.19
CA ALA A 160 -8.79 -20.37 14.08
C ALA A 160 -7.96 -21.35 13.22
N SER A 161 -8.17 -22.65 13.39
CA SER A 161 -7.53 -23.69 12.58
C SER A 161 -7.95 -23.52 11.12
N GLY A 162 -7.18 -22.73 10.37
CA GLY A 162 -7.40 -22.44 8.96
C GLY A 162 -8.53 -21.45 8.66
N VAL A 163 -8.63 -21.08 7.38
CA VAL A 163 -9.62 -20.15 6.82
C VAL A 163 -11.06 -20.59 7.09
N SER A 164 -11.29 -21.89 7.30
CA SER A 164 -12.61 -22.48 7.57
C SER A 164 -13.27 -21.98 8.87
N GLY A 165 -12.49 -21.45 9.82
CA GLY A 165 -13.02 -20.91 11.08
C GLY A 165 -13.48 -19.44 11.01
N LEU A 166 -13.32 -18.77 9.86
CA LEU A 166 -13.55 -17.32 9.73
C LEU A 166 -15.00 -16.94 9.38
N GLY A 167 -15.91 -17.91 9.34
CA GLY A 167 -17.31 -17.69 8.99
C GLY A 167 -17.57 -17.61 7.48
N ASN A 168 -18.82 -17.28 7.12
CA ASN A 168 -19.26 -17.14 5.74
C ASN A 168 -20.10 -15.85 5.58
N PRO A 169 -19.60 -14.80 4.90
CA PRO A 169 -18.28 -14.72 4.26
C PRO A 169 -17.14 -14.67 5.30
N PRO A 170 -15.90 -15.07 4.92
CA PRO A 170 -14.79 -15.10 5.86
C PRO A 170 -14.41 -13.70 6.36
N GLN A 171 -14.41 -13.50 7.67
CA GLN A 171 -14.00 -12.24 8.30
C GLN A 171 -12.53 -12.31 8.69
N PHE A 172 -11.66 -11.85 7.80
CA PHE A 172 -10.20 -11.97 7.97
C PHE A 172 -9.59 -11.00 8.99
N GLY A 173 -10.23 -9.85 9.25
CA GLY A 173 -9.61 -8.73 9.96
C GLY A 173 -8.98 -9.10 11.31
N PHE A 174 -9.78 -9.56 12.28
CA PHE A 174 -9.27 -9.92 13.61
C PHE A 174 -8.32 -11.11 13.60
N ALA A 175 -8.52 -12.09 12.72
CA ALA A 175 -7.62 -13.23 12.60
C ALA A 175 -6.22 -12.81 12.10
N VAL A 176 -6.17 -11.91 11.11
CA VAL A 176 -4.91 -11.33 10.62
C VAL A 176 -4.22 -10.58 11.75
N ILE A 177 -4.96 -9.74 12.48
CA ILE A 177 -4.43 -8.98 13.61
C ILE A 177 -3.87 -9.94 14.68
N GLY A 178 -4.57 -11.02 15.03
CA GLY A 178 -4.08 -12.01 15.99
C GLY A 178 -2.75 -12.64 15.60
N VAL A 179 -2.59 -13.04 14.33
CA VAL A 179 -1.32 -13.56 13.81
C VAL A 179 -0.20 -12.52 13.88
N LEU A 180 -0.51 -11.24 13.63
CA LEU A 180 0.47 -10.15 13.74
C LEU A 180 0.85 -9.87 15.20
N CYS A 181 -0.12 -9.87 16.12
CA CYS A 181 0.10 -9.73 17.56
C CYS A 181 1.06 -10.82 18.06
N GLU A 182 0.80 -12.08 17.74
CA GLU A 182 1.65 -13.21 18.14
C GLU A 182 3.06 -13.08 17.54
N ARG A 183 3.17 -12.76 16.25
CA ARG A 183 4.46 -12.70 15.54
C ARG A 183 5.33 -11.53 15.96
N TYR A 184 4.74 -10.38 16.27
CA TYR A 184 5.47 -9.12 16.50
C TYR A 184 5.45 -8.63 17.95
N GLY A 185 4.57 -9.17 18.80
CA GLY A 185 4.56 -8.92 20.25
C GLY A 185 3.77 -7.69 20.71
N PHE A 186 3.04 -7.01 19.81
CA PHE A 186 2.04 -6.02 20.24
C PHE A 186 0.71 -6.70 20.58
N THR A 187 -0.19 -5.98 21.25
CA THR A 187 -1.50 -6.52 21.63
C THR A 187 -2.63 -5.64 21.11
N VAL A 188 -3.78 -6.26 20.85
CA VAL A 188 -5.00 -5.59 20.43
C VAL A 188 -6.18 -6.12 21.24
N SER A 189 -7.01 -5.23 21.78
CA SER A 189 -8.28 -5.58 22.44
C SER A 189 -9.45 -4.77 21.88
N VAL A 190 -10.65 -5.34 21.98
CA VAL A 190 -11.93 -4.74 21.55
C VAL A 190 -13.04 -5.01 22.58
N ASP A 191 -12.65 -5.13 23.85
CA ASP A 191 -13.50 -5.48 24.98
C ASP A 191 -14.28 -4.28 25.55
N SER A 192 -13.84 -3.07 25.23
CA SER A 192 -14.38 -1.82 25.72
C SER A 192 -15.41 -1.20 24.76
N THR A 193 -16.39 -0.49 25.34
CA THR A 193 -17.38 0.29 24.58
C THR A 193 -16.84 1.69 24.29
N SER A 194 -17.03 2.15 23.06
CA SER A 194 -16.70 3.52 22.65
C SER A 194 -17.62 4.54 23.35
N PRO A 195 -17.13 5.76 23.64
CA PRO A 195 -17.98 6.86 24.12
C PRO A 195 -19.17 7.17 23.21
N TYR A 196 -19.08 6.79 21.93
CA TYR A 196 -20.13 6.99 20.92
C TYR A 196 -21.11 5.81 20.82
N GLY A 197 -21.02 4.83 21.73
CA GLY A 197 -21.91 3.66 21.78
C GLY A 197 -21.46 2.48 20.91
N GLY A 198 -20.42 2.66 20.10
CA GLY A 198 -19.83 1.61 19.27
C GLY A 198 -18.72 0.82 19.98
N VAL A 199 -17.72 0.41 19.21
CA VAL A 199 -16.58 -0.37 19.70
C VAL A 199 -15.37 0.53 19.95
N ARG A 200 -14.67 0.28 21.07
CA ARG A 200 -13.33 0.83 21.32
C ARG A 200 -12.29 -0.26 21.08
N ALA A 201 -11.47 -0.10 20.05
CA ALA A 201 -10.30 -0.94 19.84
C ALA A 201 -9.04 -0.28 20.44
N VAL A 202 -8.22 -1.05 21.13
CA VAL A 202 -6.98 -0.57 21.76
C VAL A 202 -5.81 -1.39 21.24
N VAL A 203 -4.85 -0.74 20.59
CA VAL A 203 -3.57 -1.33 20.19
C VAL A 203 -2.49 -0.85 21.16
N LEU A 204 -1.88 -1.77 21.91
CA LEU A 204 -0.75 -1.48 22.78
C LEU A 204 0.54 -1.91 22.09
N LEU A 205 1.38 -0.91 21.77
CA LEU A 205 2.73 -1.10 21.26
C LEU A 205 3.71 -1.05 22.44
N PRO A 206 4.40 -2.15 22.76
CA PRO A 206 5.35 -2.15 23.85
C PRO A 206 6.66 -1.45 23.46
N ASP A 207 7.46 -1.05 24.45
CA ASP A 207 8.68 -0.26 24.25
C ASP A 207 9.68 -0.90 23.29
N GLU A 208 9.73 -2.24 23.20
CA GLU A 208 10.62 -2.98 22.29
C GLU A 208 10.26 -2.82 20.80
N LEU A 209 9.08 -2.26 20.50
CA LEU A 209 8.66 -1.89 19.14
C LEU A 209 8.86 -0.41 18.84
N LEU A 210 9.24 0.38 19.84
CA LEU A 210 9.33 1.82 19.77
C LEU A 210 10.80 2.28 19.76
N THR A 211 11.01 3.47 19.22
CA THR A 211 12.29 4.16 19.20
C THR A 211 12.04 5.66 19.25
N SER A 212 13.07 6.43 19.60
CA SER A 212 13.04 7.88 19.42
C SER A 212 12.78 8.22 17.95
N MET A 213 12.12 9.36 17.73
CA MET A 213 11.86 9.89 16.39
C MET A 213 13.16 9.91 15.57
N PRO A 214 13.12 9.45 14.30
CA PRO A 214 14.26 9.61 13.42
C PRO A 214 14.56 11.10 13.33
N GLN A 215 15.76 11.51 13.79
CA GLN A 215 16.20 12.87 13.51
C GLN A 215 16.22 13.03 11.99
N PRO A 216 15.68 14.14 11.43
CA PRO A 216 15.86 14.43 10.03
C PRO A 216 17.34 14.32 9.74
N LYS A 217 17.73 13.33 8.93
CA LYS A 217 19.09 13.30 8.41
C LYS A 217 19.21 14.60 7.63
N GLU A 218 19.88 15.60 8.22
CA GLU A 218 20.41 16.72 7.46
C GLU A 218 21.07 16.07 6.27
N ARG A 219 20.49 16.30 5.09
CA ARG A 219 21.07 15.86 3.85
C ARG A 219 22.40 16.56 3.84
N ALA A 220 23.46 15.84 4.20
CA ALA A 220 24.81 16.37 4.24
C ALA A 220 24.98 17.03 2.87
N GLN A 221 24.95 18.36 2.86
CA GLN A 221 25.36 19.10 1.70
C GLN A 221 26.78 18.59 1.53
N THR A 222 27.00 17.79 0.50
CA THR A 222 28.34 17.48 0.03
C THR A 222 28.88 18.83 -0.37
N VAL A 223 29.47 19.53 0.60
CA VAL A 223 30.34 20.66 0.35
C VAL A 223 31.39 20.04 -0.52
N SER A 224 31.35 20.35 -1.82
CA SER A 224 32.43 20.01 -2.73
C SER A 224 33.63 20.76 -2.19
N THR A 225 34.38 20.13 -1.29
CA THR A 225 35.74 20.54 -0.97
C THR A 225 36.52 20.24 -2.24
N VAL A 226 36.53 21.22 -3.15
CA VAL A 226 37.59 21.35 -4.14
C VAL A 226 38.91 21.19 -3.39
N PRO A 227 39.75 20.20 -3.74
CA PRO A 227 41.06 20.08 -3.13
C PRO A 227 41.83 21.37 -3.41
N SER A 228 42.12 22.14 -2.37
CA SER A 228 43.07 23.24 -2.47
C SER A 228 44.43 22.63 -2.75
N LEU A 229 44.83 22.60 -4.03
CA LEU A 229 46.19 22.35 -4.43
C LEU A 229 47.04 23.50 -3.89
N ASN A 230 47.83 23.24 -2.85
CA ASN A 230 48.95 24.09 -2.48
C ASN A 230 50.00 24.02 -3.60
N PRO A 231 50.35 25.13 -4.28
CA PRO A 231 51.57 25.22 -5.02
C PRO A 231 52.62 25.89 -4.14
N SER A 232 53.53 25.09 -3.60
CA SER A 232 54.81 25.61 -3.10
C SER A 232 55.67 25.97 -4.33
N GLY A 233 55.88 27.26 -4.58
CA GLY A 233 56.82 27.78 -5.59
C GLY A 233 56.44 29.19 -6.08
N PRO A 234 57.38 30.16 -6.15
CA PRO A 234 57.03 31.57 -6.35
C PRO A 234 56.89 31.98 -7.83
N GLU A 235 56.15 33.10 -8.02
CA GLU A 235 56.24 34.08 -9.15
C GLU A 235 55.28 33.90 -10.36
N PRO A 236 54.82 34.97 -11.07
CA PRO A 236 54.49 36.36 -10.71
C PRO A 236 53.00 36.72 -10.97
N ALA A 237 52.52 37.82 -10.37
CA ALA A 237 51.16 38.34 -10.54
C ALA A 237 50.90 38.90 -11.96
N ALA A 238 49.88 38.38 -12.66
CA ALA A 238 49.35 38.97 -13.89
C ALA A 238 48.22 39.97 -13.57
N ALA A 239 48.46 41.24 -13.87
CA ALA A 239 47.53 42.35 -13.65
C ALA A 239 46.29 42.26 -14.55
N VAL A 240 45.11 42.53 -13.97
CA VAL A 240 43.85 42.71 -14.69
C VAL A 240 43.77 44.15 -15.18
N SER A 241 43.63 44.38 -16.49
CA SER A 241 43.55 45.73 -17.06
C SER A 241 42.17 46.35 -16.86
N THR A 242 42.15 47.58 -16.30
CA THR A 242 40.97 48.45 -16.11
C THR A 242 40.97 49.59 -17.15
N THR A 243 39.82 50.21 -17.42
CA THR A 243 39.77 51.51 -18.11
C THR A 243 40.15 52.65 -17.14
N ALA A 244 40.43 53.85 -17.67
CA ALA A 244 40.82 55.01 -16.87
C ALA A 244 39.83 55.38 -15.76
N ASP A 245 38.54 55.01 -15.90
CA ASP A 245 37.50 55.22 -14.86
C ASP A 245 37.17 53.97 -14.02
N GLY A 246 38.08 52.99 -13.94
CA GLY A 246 38.04 51.94 -12.90
C GLY A 246 36.97 50.83 -13.03
N LEU A 247 36.22 50.76 -14.13
CA LEU A 247 35.22 49.70 -14.36
C LEU A 247 35.81 48.47 -15.10
N PRO A 248 35.41 47.21 -14.75
CA PRO A 248 35.91 46.01 -15.42
C PRO A 248 35.35 45.85 -16.85
N LYS A 249 36.22 45.62 -17.85
CA LYS A 249 35.80 45.33 -19.25
C LYS A 249 35.14 43.94 -19.36
N ARG A 250 33.85 43.90 -19.70
CA ARG A 250 33.10 42.64 -19.94
C ARG A 250 33.55 41.97 -21.25
N ARG A 251 34.20 40.80 -21.16
CA ARG A 251 34.51 39.95 -22.31
C ARG A 251 33.34 39.00 -22.60
N ARG A 252 32.75 39.06 -23.79
CA ARG A 252 31.63 38.20 -24.23
C ARG A 252 32.15 36.75 -24.40
N ARG A 253 31.65 35.80 -23.60
CA ARG A 253 31.89 34.36 -23.82
C ARG A 253 30.87 33.84 -24.85
N ARG A 254 31.36 33.29 -25.96
CA ARG A 254 30.57 32.44 -26.89
C ARG A 254 30.29 31.10 -26.22
N ALA A 255 29.08 30.58 -26.38
CA ALA A 255 28.75 29.21 -26.04
C ALA A 255 29.44 28.26 -27.03
N MET A 256 30.17 27.25 -26.53
CA MET A 256 30.70 26.17 -27.33
C MET A 256 29.63 25.07 -27.42
N ALA A 257 29.17 24.84 -28.65
CA ALA A 257 28.42 23.65 -29.02
C ALA A 257 29.36 22.44 -29.05
N ILE A 258 28.87 21.30 -28.57
CA ILE A 258 29.46 19.99 -28.84
C ILE A 258 28.43 19.22 -29.67
N VAL A 259 28.76 19.05 -30.95
CA VAL A 259 28.21 18.01 -31.83
C VAL A 259 29.42 17.23 -32.36
N PRO A 260 29.31 15.90 -32.48
CA PRO A 260 29.87 15.23 -33.65
C PRO A 260 28.81 14.44 -34.44
N PRO A 261 29.09 14.09 -35.71
CA PRO A 261 28.11 14.13 -36.78
C PRO A 261 27.62 12.74 -37.22
N THR A 262 26.42 12.71 -37.80
CA THR A 262 26.06 11.73 -38.85
C THR A 262 25.33 12.46 -39.97
N GLU A 263 25.98 12.54 -41.13
CA GLU A 263 25.37 12.84 -42.43
C GLU A 263 24.37 11.70 -42.76
N THR A 264 23.18 11.92 -43.33
CA THR A 264 22.99 12.08 -44.78
C THR A 264 21.49 12.37 -45.09
N THR A 265 21.25 13.48 -45.81
CA THR A 265 20.22 13.72 -46.86
C THR A 265 18.71 13.79 -46.57
N GLY A 266 18.12 14.99 -46.76
CA GLY A 266 17.11 15.21 -47.83
C GLY A 266 15.64 15.59 -47.50
N ALA A 267 15.36 16.90 -47.40
CA ALA A 267 14.15 17.61 -47.88
C ALA A 267 12.74 17.38 -47.20
N PRO A 268 11.70 18.23 -47.42
CA PRO A 268 10.99 18.92 -46.33
C PRO A 268 9.46 18.65 -46.21
N MET A 269 8.86 19.26 -45.17
CA MET A 269 7.42 19.52 -44.92
C MET A 269 6.57 18.41 -44.28
N THR A 270 5.89 18.70 -43.15
CA THR A 270 4.43 18.91 -43.03
C THR A 270 3.93 18.64 -41.60
N THR A 271 2.97 19.46 -41.19
CA THR A 271 2.13 19.34 -39.99
C THR A 271 1.21 18.12 -40.04
N GLY A 272 1.08 17.36 -38.95
CA GLY A 272 -0.01 16.40 -38.75
C GLY A 272 0.37 15.19 -37.89
N THR A 273 -0.16 15.12 -36.67
CA THR A 273 -0.17 13.88 -35.87
C THR A 273 -1.12 12.89 -36.54
N PRO A 274 -0.75 11.61 -36.75
CA PRO A 274 -1.66 10.65 -37.37
C PRO A 274 -2.76 10.31 -36.37
N ILE A 275 -4.00 10.66 -36.71
CA ILE A 275 -5.19 10.08 -36.11
C ILE A 275 -5.21 8.62 -36.60
N ARG A 276 -5.06 7.66 -35.68
CA ARG A 276 -5.21 6.23 -36.02
C ARG A 276 -6.62 6.01 -36.55
N SER A 277 -6.75 5.27 -37.65
CA SER A 277 -8.04 5.01 -38.27
C SER A 277 -8.91 4.14 -37.36
N GLU A 278 -10.23 4.35 -37.44
CA GLU A 278 -11.21 3.60 -36.65
C GLU A 278 -11.08 2.08 -36.85
N GLU A 279 -10.66 1.66 -38.05
CA GLU A 279 -10.37 0.27 -38.41
C GLU A 279 -9.21 -0.34 -37.59
N GLU A 280 -8.18 0.44 -37.27
CA GLU A 280 -7.04 -0.02 -36.47
C GLU A 280 -7.46 -0.25 -35.01
N THR A 281 -8.28 0.65 -34.44
CA THR A 281 -8.90 0.48 -33.13
C THR A 281 -9.88 -0.68 -33.07
N ALA A 282 -10.70 -0.87 -34.11
CA ALA A 282 -11.63 -1.99 -34.20
C ALA A 282 -10.89 -3.35 -34.31
N SER A 283 -9.76 -3.38 -35.03
CA SER A 283 -8.90 -4.57 -35.12
C SER A 283 -8.30 -4.96 -33.78
N ILE A 284 -7.83 -3.98 -32.99
CA ILE A 284 -7.28 -4.20 -31.65
C ILE A 284 -8.37 -4.70 -30.67
N MET A 285 -9.56 -4.09 -30.68
CA MET A 285 -10.69 -4.57 -29.87
C MET A 285 -11.14 -5.98 -30.28
N GLY A 286 -11.16 -6.28 -31.58
CA GLY A 286 -11.49 -7.60 -32.09
C GLY A 286 -10.48 -8.68 -31.70
N ALA A 287 -9.18 -8.34 -31.67
CA ALA A 287 -8.13 -9.24 -31.19
C ALA A 287 -8.27 -9.54 -29.69
N PHE A 288 -8.63 -8.53 -28.89
CA PHE A 288 -8.89 -8.69 -27.46
C PHE A 288 -10.09 -9.61 -27.18
N GLN A 289 -11.21 -9.41 -27.89
CA GLN A 289 -12.43 -10.21 -27.72
C GLN A 289 -12.19 -11.69 -28.08
N ARG A 290 -11.47 -11.98 -29.18
CA ARG A 290 -11.10 -13.36 -29.56
C ARG A 290 -10.23 -14.06 -28.51
N GLY A 291 -9.29 -13.34 -27.91
CA GLY A 291 -8.48 -13.85 -26.80
C GLY A 291 -9.32 -14.28 -25.60
N THR A 292 -10.32 -13.47 -25.22
CA THR A 292 -11.20 -13.80 -24.09
C THR A 292 -12.15 -14.97 -24.37
N GLN A 293 -12.59 -15.16 -25.62
CA GLN A 293 -13.43 -16.29 -26.01
C GLN A 293 -12.63 -17.59 -26.10
N SER A 294 -11.41 -17.55 -26.64
CA SER A 294 -10.51 -18.70 -26.69
C SER A 294 -10.14 -19.21 -25.28
N GLY A 295 -9.93 -18.30 -24.33
CA GLY A 295 -9.69 -18.67 -22.92
C GLY A 295 -10.90 -19.31 -22.23
N ARG A 296 -12.13 -18.97 -22.63
CA ARG A 296 -13.36 -19.60 -22.10
C ARG A 296 -13.64 -20.97 -22.72
N ALA A 297 -13.26 -21.18 -23.98
CA ALA A 297 -13.42 -22.45 -24.68
C ALA A 297 -12.39 -23.51 -24.26
N ALA A 298 -11.30 -23.12 -23.58
CA ALA A 298 -10.23 -24.01 -23.15
C ALA A 298 -10.47 -24.69 -21.78
N LEU A 299 -11.66 -24.53 -21.17
CA LEU A 299 -12.06 -25.29 -19.99
C LEU A 299 -12.43 -26.73 -20.42
N PRO A 300 -11.83 -27.78 -19.85
CA PRO A 300 -12.22 -29.15 -20.16
C PRO A 300 -13.64 -29.44 -19.62
N GLU A 301 -14.52 -29.91 -20.50
CA GLU A 301 -15.82 -30.51 -20.17
C GLU A 301 -15.66 -31.67 -19.17
N PRO A 302 -16.52 -31.80 -18.14
CA PRO A 302 -16.49 -32.95 -17.24
C PRO A 302 -17.01 -34.20 -17.95
N ALA A 303 -16.15 -35.22 -18.04
CA ALA A 303 -16.46 -36.50 -18.65
C ALA A 303 -17.56 -37.27 -17.90
N GLY A 304 -18.63 -37.60 -18.63
CA GLY A 304 -19.32 -38.90 -18.62
C GLY A 304 -19.92 -39.42 -17.31
N ARG A 305 -21.22 -39.17 -17.10
CA ARG A 305 -22.09 -40.09 -16.33
C ARG A 305 -22.45 -41.27 -17.24
N THR A 306 -21.82 -42.42 -17.02
CA THR A 306 -22.30 -43.70 -17.57
C THR A 306 -23.44 -44.23 -16.71
N SER A 307 -24.61 -44.33 -17.32
CA SER A 307 -25.74 -45.12 -16.84
C SER A 307 -25.40 -46.60 -16.91
N ASN A 308 -25.46 -47.32 -15.80
CA ASN A 308 -25.67 -48.76 -15.80
C ASN A 308 -26.80 -49.08 -14.82
N ALA A 309 -27.97 -49.33 -15.39
CA ALA A 309 -29.02 -50.10 -14.77
C ALA A 309 -28.63 -51.59 -14.87
N HIS A 310 -28.70 -52.31 -13.75
CA HIS A 310 -28.85 -53.75 -13.75
C HIS A 310 -29.87 -54.13 -12.67
N ASP A 311 -31.01 -54.61 -13.16
CA ASP A 311 -31.97 -55.45 -12.45
C ASP A 311 -31.29 -56.73 -11.94
N ALA A 312 -31.59 -57.12 -10.70
CA ALA A 312 -31.95 -58.49 -10.33
C ALA A 312 -32.26 -58.63 -8.82
N SER A 313 -33.55 -58.91 -8.55
CA SER A 313 -34.02 -59.99 -7.67
C SER A 313 -34.04 -59.81 -6.14
N SER A 314 -35.24 -59.53 -5.63
CA SER A 314 -36.03 -60.38 -4.72
C SER A 314 -35.27 -61.37 -3.83
N GLU A 315 -35.32 -61.15 -2.50
CA GLU A 315 -35.74 -62.15 -1.52
C GLU A 315 -36.09 -61.47 -0.18
N GLY A 316 -37.21 -61.87 0.43
CA GLY A 316 -37.76 -61.26 1.63
C GLY A 316 -37.27 -61.90 2.93
N HIS A 317 -37.52 -61.20 4.04
CA HIS A 317 -37.90 -61.82 5.31
C HIS A 317 -38.58 -60.82 6.25
N GLU A 318 -39.66 -61.29 6.86
CA GLU A 318 -40.47 -60.69 7.93
C GLU A 318 -39.66 -60.39 9.20
N VAL A 319 -40.15 -59.53 10.09
CA VAL A 319 -40.87 -59.90 11.33
C VAL A 319 -41.09 -58.65 12.20
N SER A 320 -42.34 -58.55 12.70
CA SER A 320 -42.90 -57.74 13.80
C SER A 320 -43.28 -56.28 13.56
#